data_AF-A0A6I5CS00-F1
#
_entry.id   AF-A0A6I5CS00-F1
#
_cell.length_a   1.000
_cell.length_b   1.000
_cell.length_c   1.000
_cell.angle_alpha   90.00
_cell.angle_beta   90.00
_cell.angle_gamma   90.00
#
_symmetry.space_group_name_H-M   'P 1'
#
loop_
_entity.id
_entity.type
_entity.pdbx_description
1 polymer ?
#
loop_
_entity_poly.entity_id
_entity_poly.type
_entity_poly.pdbx_seq_one_letter_code
_entity_poly.pdbx_strand_id
1 'polypeptide(L)'
;MSSDKNTPAPRSSRHVYEKDGAAIYRQSFATIRAEADLTGLPADVAQVAVRMIHACGMTDLVRDIVYSPGVVARAREALRAGAPVLCDVRMVASGITRARLPADNEVLCTLSDPAVPALAA
;
A
#
# COMPACT_ATOMS: atom_id res chain seq x y z
N MET A 1 39.60 52.09 -3.56
CA MET A 1 38.40 51.87 -4.39
C MET A 1 38.54 50.50 -5.03
N SER A 2 38.09 49.44 -4.34
CA SER A 2 36.71 48.92 -4.38
C SER A 2 36.37 48.34 -5.76
N SER A 3 36.28 47.02 -5.81
CA SER A 3 35.37 46.28 -6.69
C SER A 3 35.17 44.92 -6.04
N ASP A 4 34.05 44.85 -5.33
CA ASP A 4 33.59 43.78 -4.47
C ASP A 4 33.42 42.45 -5.21
N LYS A 5 33.67 41.38 -4.46
CA LYS A 5 33.35 40.01 -4.81
C LYS A 5 31.84 39.87 -4.91
N ASN A 6 31.31 39.52 -6.08
CA ASN A 6 29.98 38.94 -6.14
C ASN A 6 29.92 37.81 -7.17
N THR A 7 30.57 36.69 -6.82
CA THR A 7 30.27 35.40 -7.44
C THR A 7 29.28 34.68 -6.51
N PRO A 8 28.02 34.46 -6.90
CA PRO A 8 27.11 33.68 -6.08
C PRO A 8 27.65 32.26 -5.95
N ALA A 9 27.89 31.82 -4.71
CA ALA A 9 28.34 30.46 -4.43
C ALA A 9 27.28 29.45 -4.91
N PRO A 10 27.68 28.32 -5.52
CA PRO A 10 26.74 27.34 -6.03
C PRO A 10 25.94 26.71 -4.88
N ARG A 11 24.64 27.02 -4.79
CA ARG A 11 23.73 26.39 -3.83
C ARG A 11 23.32 25.00 -4.32
N SER A 12 24.23 24.04 -4.18
CA SER A 12 23.88 22.62 -4.18
C SER A 12 23.86 22.13 -2.73
N SER A 13 22.85 22.52 -1.96
CA SER A 13 22.61 21.87 -0.67
C SER A 13 22.05 20.48 -0.94
N ARG A 14 22.90 19.44 -0.84
CA ARG A 14 22.46 18.06 -1.00
C ARG A 14 21.47 17.70 0.12
N HIS A 15 20.24 17.34 -0.25
CA HIS A 15 19.23 16.88 0.71
C HIS A 15 19.69 15.58 1.39
N VAL A 16 19.55 15.53 2.71
CA VAL A 16 19.80 14.33 3.53
C VAL A 16 18.46 13.70 3.84
N TYR A 17 18.28 12.43 3.50
CA TYR A 17 17.07 11.65 3.73
C TYR A 17 17.42 10.16 3.82
N GLU A 18 16.51 9.37 4.43
CA GLU A 18 16.65 7.92 4.56
C GLU A 18 16.58 7.22 3.19
N LYS A 19 17.47 6.26 2.95
CA LYS A 19 17.60 5.53 1.68
C LYS A 19 17.46 4.02 1.83
N ASP A 20 17.47 3.49 3.05
CA ASP A 20 17.14 2.09 3.32
C ASP A 20 15.62 1.89 3.27
N GLY A 21 15.13 1.27 2.20
CA GLY A 21 13.72 0.95 2.05
C GLY A 21 13.15 0.11 3.21
N ALA A 22 13.94 -0.78 3.80
CA ALA A 22 13.51 -1.56 4.95
C ALA A 22 13.39 -0.69 6.22
N ALA A 23 14.31 0.25 6.43
CA ALA A 23 14.20 1.25 7.50
C ALA A 23 12.96 2.12 7.33
N ILE A 24 12.69 2.59 6.10
CA ILE A 24 11.49 3.38 5.79
C ILE A 24 10.22 2.60 6.13
N TYR A 25 10.13 1.33 5.72
CA TYR A 25 8.98 0.48 6.06
C TYR A 25 8.80 0.28 7.57
N ARG A 26 9.90 -0.01 8.29
CA ARG A 26 9.87 -0.18 9.75
C ARG A 26 9.38 1.09 10.43
N GLN A 27 9.94 2.24 10.06
CA GLN A 27 9.58 3.52 10.66
C GLN A 27 8.14 3.90 10.33
N SER A 28 7.72 3.76 9.06
CA SER A 28 6.35 4.03 8.65
C SER A 28 5.32 3.21 9.45
N PHE A 29 5.52 1.90 9.59
CA PHE A 29 4.60 1.06 10.36
C PHE A 29 4.65 1.33 11.86
N ALA A 30 5.79 1.76 12.40
CA ALA A 30 5.88 2.18 13.80
C ALA A 30 5.07 3.46 14.02
N THR A 31 5.23 4.47 13.15
CA THR A 31 4.47 5.72 13.17
C THR A 31 2.97 5.47 13.06
N ILE A 32 2.53 4.66 12.09
CA ILE A 32 1.10 4.34 11.92
C ILE A 32 0.49 3.72 13.17
N ARG A 33 1.19 2.77 13.81
CA ARG A 33 0.69 2.13 15.04
C ARG A 33 0.64 3.07 16.24
N ALA A 34 1.46 4.12 16.23
CA ALA A 34 1.46 5.13 17.28
C ALA A 34 0.34 6.17 17.07
N GLU A 35 -0.05 6.43 15.83
CA GLU A 35 -0.97 7.52 15.48
C GLU A 35 -2.40 7.07 15.17
N ALA A 36 -2.60 5.86 14.65
CA ALA A 36 -3.92 5.35 14.30
C ALA A 36 -4.59 4.67 15.51
N ASP A 37 -5.85 5.00 15.78
CA ASP A 37 -6.65 4.27 16.75
C ASP A 37 -7.11 2.93 16.17
N LEU A 38 -6.44 1.84 16.57
CA LEU A 38 -6.73 0.48 16.13
C LEU A 38 -7.52 -0.33 17.17
N THR A 39 -7.90 0.27 18.30
CA THR A 39 -8.41 -0.46 19.48
C THR A 39 -9.73 -1.21 19.22
N GLY A 40 -10.56 -0.70 18.31
CA GLY A 40 -11.82 -1.33 17.91
C GLY A 40 -11.69 -2.46 16.88
N LEU A 41 -10.50 -2.75 16.38
CA LEU A 41 -10.28 -3.76 15.35
C LEU A 41 -9.76 -5.08 15.94
N PRO A 42 -10.27 -6.24 15.48
CA PRO A 42 -9.63 -7.53 15.70
C PRO A 42 -8.16 -7.49 15.24
N ALA A 43 -7.28 -8.20 15.93
CA ALA A 43 -5.84 -8.11 15.69
C ALA A 43 -5.41 -8.42 14.24
N ASP A 44 -6.10 -9.35 13.58
CA ASP A 44 -5.85 -9.72 12.19
C ASP A 44 -6.34 -8.62 11.21
N VAL A 45 -7.48 -8.00 11.49
CA VAL A 45 -7.99 -6.83 10.76
C VAL A 45 -7.09 -5.61 10.97
N ALA A 46 -6.64 -5.35 12.21
CA ALA A 46 -5.72 -4.27 12.52
C ALA A 46 -4.40 -4.38 11.73
N GLN A 47 -3.89 -5.60 11.52
CA GLN A 47 -2.71 -5.82 10.67
C GLN A 47 -2.94 -5.41 9.21
N VAL A 48 -4.15 -5.64 8.68
CA VAL A 48 -4.53 -5.21 7.33
C VAL A 48 -4.71 -3.69 7.29
N ALA A 49 -5.38 -3.11 8.29
CA ALA A 49 -5.59 -1.66 8.39
C ALA A 49 -4.27 -0.88 8.36
N VAL A 50 -3.23 -1.32 9.07
CA VAL A 50 -1.89 -0.69 9.03
C VAL A 50 -1.32 -0.64 7.60
N ARG A 51 -1.53 -1.69 6.79
CA ARG A 51 -1.09 -1.73 5.39
C ARG A 51 -1.92 -0.81 4.50
N MET A 52 -3.23 -0.71 4.76
CA MET A 52 -4.12 0.22 4.04
C MET A 52 -3.73 1.68 4.32
N ILE A 53 -3.52 2.03 5.59
CA ILE A 53 -3.06 3.36 6.02
C ILE A 53 -1.69 3.68 5.41
N HIS A 54 -0.76 2.73 5.39
CA HIS A 54 0.55 2.94 4.76
C HIS A 54 0.43 3.27 3.27
N ALA A 55 -0.51 2.64 2.57
CA ALA A 55 -0.71 2.84 1.15
C ALA A 55 -1.31 4.22 0.82
N CYS A 56 -2.16 4.77 1.69
CA CYS A 56 -2.86 6.05 1.44
C CYS A 56 -2.30 7.25 2.24
N GLY A 57 -1.53 7.02 3.30
CA GLY A 57 -1.00 8.06 4.17
C GLY A 57 -2.01 8.70 5.13
N MET A 58 -3.19 8.09 5.34
CA MET A 58 -4.27 8.63 6.17
C MET A 58 -4.47 7.78 7.42
N THR A 59 -4.01 8.24 8.58
CA THR A 59 -4.07 7.50 9.86
C THR A 59 -5.48 7.33 10.40
N ASP A 60 -6.42 8.12 9.90
CA ASP A 60 -7.81 8.14 10.31
C ASP A 60 -8.73 7.23 9.50
N LEU A 61 -8.19 6.52 8.50
CA LEU A 61 -8.90 5.55 7.66
C LEU A 61 -9.65 4.47 8.46
N VAL A 62 -9.21 4.17 9.69
CA VAL A 62 -9.83 3.15 10.55
C VAL A 62 -11.34 3.38 10.72
N ARG A 63 -11.77 4.65 10.73
CA ARG A 63 -13.18 5.05 10.88
C ARG A 63 -14.07 4.58 9.72
N ASP A 64 -13.47 4.34 8.55
CA ASP A 64 -14.17 3.95 7.32
C ASP A 64 -14.06 2.44 7.05
N ILE A 65 -13.32 1.69 7.87
CA ILE A 65 -13.11 0.24 7.68
C ILE A 65 -14.31 -0.54 8.23
N VAL A 66 -15.01 -1.21 7.33
CA VAL A 66 -16.03 -2.22 7.66
C VAL A 66 -15.55 -3.59 7.18
N TYR A 67 -15.80 -4.63 7.96
CA TYR A 67 -15.36 -5.99 7.67
C TYR A 67 -16.43 -7.01 8.07
N SER A 68 -16.46 -8.13 7.36
CA SER A 68 -17.27 -9.29 7.77
C SER A 68 -16.52 -10.15 8.78
N PRO A 69 -17.23 -10.86 9.69
CA PRO A 69 -16.59 -11.76 10.64
C PRO A 69 -15.72 -12.82 9.94
N GLY A 70 -14.46 -12.93 10.39
CA GLY A 70 -13.51 -13.93 9.88
C GLY A 70 -12.96 -13.67 8.48
N VAL A 71 -13.17 -12.47 7.90
CA VAL A 71 -12.72 -12.14 6.53
C VAL A 71 -11.23 -12.40 6.32
N VAL A 72 -10.36 -12.02 7.27
CA VAL A 72 -8.91 -12.16 7.12
C VAL A 72 -8.49 -13.62 7.15
N ALA A 73 -9.08 -14.42 8.05
CA ALA A 73 -8.80 -15.85 8.14
C ALA A 73 -9.19 -16.57 6.84
N ARG A 74 -10.42 -16.36 6.35
CA ARG A 74 -10.94 -16.98 5.14
C ARG A 74 -10.18 -16.55 3.89
N ALA A 75 -9.88 -15.27 3.75
CA ALA A 75 -9.10 -14.77 2.61
C ALA A 75 -7.68 -15.35 2.60
N ARG A 76 -7.01 -15.43 3.76
CA ARG A 76 -5.68 -16.05 3.87
C ARG A 76 -5.71 -17.54 3.56
N GLU A 77 -6.74 -18.26 3.99
CA GLU A 77 -6.94 -19.66 3.66
C GLU A 77 -7.10 -19.86 2.15
N ALA A 78 -7.98 -19.10 1.50
CA ALA A 78 -8.19 -19.15 0.06
C ALA A 78 -6.89 -18.90 -0.74
N LEU A 79 -6.14 -17.85 -0.39
CA LEU A 79 -4.88 -17.54 -1.06
C LEU A 79 -3.85 -18.67 -0.89
N ARG A 80 -3.72 -19.24 0.32
CA ARG A 80 -2.83 -20.39 0.56
C ARG A 80 -3.27 -21.64 -0.20
N ALA A 81 -4.58 -21.82 -0.40
CA ALA A 81 -5.16 -22.88 -1.21
C ALA A 81 -5.01 -22.64 -2.73
N GLY A 82 -4.42 -21.51 -3.17
CA GLY A 82 -4.18 -21.21 -4.57
C GLY A 82 -5.31 -20.44 -5.26
N ALA A 83 -6.29 -19.91 -4.51
CA ALA A 83 -7.37 -19.14 -5.12
C ALA A 83 -6.84 -17.90 -5.87
N PRO A 84 -7.43 -17.55 -7.03
CA PRO A 84 -7.03 -16.35 -7.77
C PRO A 84 -7.50 -15.08 -7.07
N VAL A 85 -6.78 -13.97 -7.30
CA VAL A 85 -7.21 -12.62 -6.96
C VAL A 85 -7.83 -11.99 -8.18
N LEU A 86 -9.15 -11.82 -8.17
CA LEU A 86 -9.88 -11.11 -9.21
C LEU A 86 -9.86 -9.60 -8.89
N CYS A 87 -9.34 -8.80 -9.80
CA CYS A 87 -9.23 -7.35 -9.70
C CYS A 87 -10.13 -6.68 -10.74
N ASP A 88 -10.88 -5.70 -10.29
CA ASP A 88 -11.75 -4.86 -11.11
C ASP A 88 -10.96 -3.89 -12.01
N VAL A 89 -9.82 -3.37 -11.52
CA VAL A 89 -8.96 -2.43 -12.26
C VAL A 89 -7.51 -2.88 -12.33
N ARG A 90 -6.82 -2.49 -13.40
CA ARG A 90 -5.42 -2.85 -13.63
C ARG A 90 -4.48 -2.31 -12.55
N MET A 91 -4.78 -1.14 -11.97
CA MET A 91 -3.96 -0.56 -10.90
C MET A 91 -3.89 -1.48 -9.67
N VAL A 92 -5.00 -2.12 -9.28
CA VAL A 92 -5.02 -3.08 -8.16
C VAL A 92 -4.17 -4.30 -8.51
N ALA A 93 -4.38 -4.87 -9.71
CA ALA A 93 -3.61 -6.03 -10.18
C ALA A 93 -2.09 -5.76 -10.21
N SER A 94 -1.68 -4.58 -10.69
CA SER A 94 -0.27 -4.16 -10.73
C SER A 94 0.30 -3.84 -9.36
N GLY A 95 -0.53 -3.43 -8.39
CA GLY A 95 -0.10 -3.12 -7.02
C GLY A 95 0.18 -4.35 -6.14
N ILE A 96 -0.31 -5.53 -6.54
CA ILE A 96 -0.08 -6.77 -5.79
C ILE A 96 1.39 -7.21 -5.92
N THR A 97 2.11 -7.24 -4.80
CA THR A 97 3.49 -7.72 -4.74
C THR A 97 3.53 -9.24 -4.93
N ARG A 98 3.81 -9.72 -6.16
CA ARG A 98 3.82 -11.15 -6.50
C ARG A 98 4.67 -12.02 -5.57
N ALA A 99 5.84 -11.53 -5.15
CA ALA A 99 6.73 -12.25 -4.22
C ALA A 99 6.13 -12.49 -2.82
N ARG A 100 4.97 -11.92 -2.50
CA ARG A 100 4.25 -12.11 -1.23
C ARG A 100 3.03 -13.02 -1.35
N LEU A 101 2.71 -13.52 -2.54
CA LEU A 101 1.64 -14.50 -2.71
C LEU A 101 2.08 -15.84 -2.10
N PRO A 102 1.22 -16.52 -1.32
CA PRO A 102 1.61 -17.71 -0.58
C PRO A 102 1.67 -18.98 -1.43
N ALA A 103 1.08 -18.96 -2.62
CA ALA A 103 1.18 -19.98 -3.66
C ALA A 103 1.22 -19.28 -5.03
N ASP A 104 1.15 -20.02 -6.12
CA ASP A 104 1.11 -19.46 -7.48
C ASP A 104 -0.29 -18.89 -7.81
N ASN A 105 -0.74 -17.94 -7.00
CA ASN A 105 -2.07 -17.33 -7.13
C ASN A 105 -2.10 -16.46 -8.38
N GLU A 106 -3.05 -16.73 -9.28
CA GLU A 106 -3.28 -15.84 -10.42
C GLU A 106 -3.79 -14.48 -9.94
N VAL A 107 -3.32 -13.41 -10.57
CA VAL A 107 -3.83 -12.06 -10.37
C VAL A 107 -4.45 -11.62 -11.68
N LEU A 108 -5.78 -11.61 -11.72
CA LEU A 108 -6.57 -11.47 -12.94
C LEU A 108 -7.31 -10.15 -12.96
N CYS A 109 -7.27 -9.45 -14.08
CA CYS A 109 -8.09 -8.26 -14.33
C CYS A 109 -8.63 -8.33 -15.75
N THR A 110 -9.92 -8.59 -15.87
CA THR A 110 -10.61 -8.76 -17.16
C THR A 110 -11.18 -7.46 -17.71
N LEU A 111 -10.98 -6.32 -17.04
CA LEU A 111 -11.52 -5.02 -17.45
C LEU A 111 -11.17 -4.64 -18.90
N SER A 112 -10.01 -5.08 -19.40
CA SER A 112 -9.55 -4.81 -20.77
C SER A 112 -9.87 -5.93 -21.77
N ASP A 113 -10.63 -6.94 -21.37
CA ASP A 113 -11.06 -8.00 -22.26
C ASP A 113 -11.95 -7.39 -23.38
N PRO A 114 -11.69 -7.68 -24.67
CA PRO A 114 -12.45 -7.12 -25.78
C PRO A 114 -13.97 -7.39 -25.74
N ALA A 115 -14.42 -8.42 -25.02
CA ALA A 115 -15.84 -8.73 -24.88
C ALA A 115 -16.56 -7.84 -23.86
N VAL A 116 -15.83 -7.25 -22.89
CA VAL A 116 -16.43 -6.48 -21.78
C VAL A 116 -17.24 -5.27 -22.24
N PRO A 117 -16.79 -4.44 -23.22
CA PRO A 117 -17.61 -3.33 -23.71
C PRO A 117 -18.99 -3.76 -24.24
N ALA A 118 -19.08 -4.92 -24.88
CA ALA A 118 -20.36 -5.45 -25.37
C ALA A 118 -21.24 -5.99 -24.24
N LEU A 119 -20.65 -6.53 -23.17
CA LEU A 119 -21.39 -7.03 -22.00
C LEU A 119 -21.98 -5.91 -21.13
N ALA A 120 -21.42 -4.71 -21.20
CA ALA A 120 -21.84 -3.55 -20.38
C ALA A 120 -22.90 -2.67 -21.04
N ALA A 121 -23.21 -2.89 -22.32
CA ALA A 121 -24.07 -2.04 -23.15
C ALA A 121 -25.57 -2.16 -22.83
#